data_AF-A0A5B7F7Z1-F1
#
_entry.id   AF-A0A5B7F7Z1-F1
#
_cell.length_a   1.000
_cell.length_b   1.000
_cell.length_c   1.000
_cell.angle_alpha   90.00
_cell.angle_beta   90.00
_cell.angle_gamma   90.00
#
_symmetry.space_group_name_H-M   'P 1'
#
loop_
_entity.id
_entity.type
_entity.pdbx_description
1 polymer ?
#
loop_
_entity_poly.entity_id
_entity_poly.type
_entity_poly.pdbx_seq_one_letter_code
_entity_poly.pdbx_strand_id
1 'polypeptide(L)'
;MIQGQQRIGCGQSEAGAAKADGLTNYVASRTALRYLSCFLHRPYHKTPTFTPALRGYLPRTEKSPSRTVSRLKLSAVTPTDSGRYSCRPDTGGFASIILHIQADQPRAAVQQSGHNASLSPSSSLRLALLLRVLAYLLVHTHR
;
A
#
# COMPACT_ATOMS: atom_id res chain seq x y z
N MET A 1 -30.65 32.78 0.77
CA MET A 1 -29.17 32.84 0.85
C MET A 1 -28.66 31.57 1.53
N ILE A 2 -28.16 30.57 0.79
CA ILE A 2 -27.56 29.35 1.37
C ILE A 2 -26.15 29.20 0.78
N GLN A 3 -25.25 30.11 1.13
CA GLN A 3 -23.81 29.91 0.96
C GLN A 3 -23.26 29.37 2.27
N GLY A 4 -22.77 28.12 2.29
CA GLY A 4 -22.07 27.67 3.48
C GLY A 4 -21.77 26.18 3.64
N GLN A 5 -21.89 25.35 2.60
CA GLN A 5 -21.59 23.93 2.76
C GLN A 5 -20.08 23.72 2.92
N GLN A 6 -19.64 23.59 4.18
CA GLN A 6 -18.27 23.26 4.58
C GLN A 6 -17.87 21.93 3.90
N ARG A 7 -17.01 21.99 2.87
CA ARG A 7 -16.50 20.78 2.21
C ARG A 7 -15.48 20.10 3.12
N ILE A 8 -15.86 18.98 3.72
CA ILE A 8 -15.00 18.14 4.57
C ILE A 8 -14.73 16.83 3.83
N GLY A 9 -13.52 16.31 3.87
CA GLY A 9 -13.18 15.03 3.23
C GLY A 9 -12.12 14.25 3.98
N CYS A 10 -12.04 12.95 3.73
CA CYS A 10 -11.00 12.07 4.23
C CYS A 10 -10.16 11.53 3.06
N GLY A 11 -8.89 11.21 3.32
CA GLY A 11 -7.99 10.64 2.32
C GLY A 11 -6.71 10.11 2.93
N GLN A 12 -5.89 9.47 2.09
CA GLN A 12 -4.61 8.91 2.51
C GLN A 12 -3.49 9.95 2.39
N SER A 13 -2.57 9.94 3.34
CA SER A 13 -1.30 10.66 3.24
C SER A 13 -0.13 9.72 3.48
N GLU A 14 0.85 9.78 2.59
CA GLU A 14 2.19 9.26 2.82
C GLU A 14 3.04 10.39 3.41
N ALA A 15 4.03 10.06 4.23
CA ALA A 15 4.83 11.01 5.02
C ALA A 15 5.20 12.31 4.24
N GLY A 16 4.39 13.36 4.43
CA GLY A 16 4.56 14.66 3.75
C GLY A 16 3.41 15.06 2.83
N ALA A 17 2.89 14.17 1.98
CA ALA A 17 1.88 14.51 0.97
C ALA A 17 0.50 13.97 1.34
N ALA A 18 -0.50 14.84 1.47
CA ALA A 18 -1.88 14.48 1.79
C ALA A 18 -2.76 14.71 0.55
N LYS A 19 -3.28 13.62 -0.04
CA LYS A 19 -4.14 13.70 -1.22
C LYS A 19 -5.61 13.53 -0.81
N ALA A 20 -6.44 14.48 -1.22
CA ALA A 20 -7.86 14.47 -0.95
C ALA A 20 -8.58 13.69 -2.05
N ASP A 21 -8.51 12.36 -1.98
CA ASP A 21 -9.01 11.49 -3.05
C ASP A 21 -10.51 11.15 -2.94
N GLY A 22 -11.23 11.70 -1.95
CA GLY A 22 -12.66 11.40 -1.77
C GLY A 22 -12.96 9.92 -1.49
N LEU A 23 -11.95 9.16 -1.08
CA LEU A 23 -12.03 7.73 -0.82
C LEU A 23 -12.98 7.47 0.36
N THR A 24 -14.01 6.66 0.11
CA THR A 24 -14.91 6.13 1.15
C THR A 24 -14.34 4.88 1.81
N ASN A 25 -13.41 4.19 1.14
CA ASN A 25 -12.78 2.96 1.61
C ASN A 25 -11.27 3.10 1.49
N TYR A 26 -10.55 2.65 2.53
CA TYR A 26 -9.11 2.74 2.62
C TYR A 26 -8.52 1.45 3.18
N VAL A 27 -7.47 0.95 2.54
CA VAL A 27 -6.77 -0.28 2.95
C VAL A 27 -5.42 0.08 3.56
N ALA A 28 -5.20 -0.32 4.81
CA ALA A 28 -3.93 -0.15 5.51
C ALA A 28 -3.29 -1.51 5.83
N SER A 29 -1.96 -1.55 5.95
CA SER A 29 -1.21 -2.73 6.38
C SER A 29 -0.52 -2.48 7.73
N ARG A 30 -0.17 -3.55 8.45
CA ARG A 30 0.50 -3.50 9.75
C ARG A 30 1.90 -2.90 9.69
N THR A 31 2.66 -3.29 8.67
CA THR A 31 4.07 -2.86 8.48
C THR A 31 4.20 -1.53 7.74
N ALA A 32 3.15 -1.03 7.10
CA ALA A 32 3.20 0.21 6.35
C ALA A 32 2.82 1.40 7.24
N LEU A 33 3.76 2.32 7.47
CA LEU A 33 3.45 3.61 8.09
C LEU A 33 2.57 4.43 7.15
N ARG A 34 1.32 4.67 7.57
CA ARG A 34 0.33 5.41 6.80
C ARG A 34 -0.35 6.47 7.66
N TYR A 35 -0.92 7.48 7.02
CA TYR A 35 -1.66 8.53 7.71
C TYR A 35 -3.06 8.65 7.10
N LEU A 36 -4.06 8.70 7.97
CA LEU A 36 -5.41 9.10 7.59
C LEU A 36 -5.51 10.62 7.71
N SER A 37 -5.83 11.30 6.62
CA SER A 37 -5.93 12.77 6.59
C SER A 37 -7.38 13.19 6.49
N CYS A 38 -7.79 14.09 7.37
CA CYS A 38 -9.05 14.80 7.29
C CYS A 38 -8.80 16.23 6.84
N PHE A 39 -9.55 16.67 5.84
CA PHE A 39 -9.36 17.94 5.19
C PHE A 39 -10.60 18.83 5.34
N LEU A 40 -10.38 20.04 5.83
CA LEU A 40 -11.39 21.08 5.94
C LEU A 40 -11.05 22.21 4.99
N HIS A 41 -11.92 22.49 4.02
CA HIS A 41 -11.73 23.56 3.02
C HIS A 41 -11.80 24.99 3.60
N ARG A 42 -11.91 25.14 4.92
CA ARG A 42 -11.81 26.41 5.62
C ARG A 42 -10.81 26.28 6.76
N PRO A 43 -10.06 27.35 7.08
CA PRO A 43 -9.24 27.38 8.27
C PRO A 43 -10.13 27.16 9.49
N TYR A 44 -9.72 26.24 10.35
CA TYR A 44 -10.48 25.83 11.53
C TYR A 44 -9.60 25.99 12.77
N HIS A 45 -10.14 26.66 13.79
CA HIS A 45 -9.38 27.01 14.99
C HIS A 45 -9.16 25.81 15.92
N LYS A 46 -10.07 24.84 15.93
CA LYS A 46 -9.96 23.62 16.74
C LYS A 46 -9.42 22.46 15.91
N THR A 47 -8.92 21.43 16.58
CA THR A 47 -8.53 20.17 15.94
C THR A 47 -9.78 19.31 15.73
N PRO A 48 -10.06 18.83 14.51
CA PRO A 48 -11.16 17.89 14.31
C PRO A 48 -10.88 16.56 15.02
N THR A 49 -11.93 15.92 15.52
CA THR A 49 -11.83 14.67 16.26
C THR A 49 -12.08 13.49 15.32
N PHE A 50 -11.25 12.44 15.44
CA PHE A 50 -11.46 11.15 14.80
C PHE A 50 -12.19 10.20 15.74
N THR A 51 -13.23 9.54 15.25
CA THR A 51 -14.05 8.59 16.00
C THR A 51 -14.18 7.29 15.21
N PRO A 52 -13.88 6.11 15.80
CA PRO A 52 -13.32 5.92 17.13
C PRO A 52 -11.87 6.44 17.24
N ALA A 53 -11.45 6.77 18.46
CA ALA A 53 -10.05 7.07 18.74
C ALA A 53 -9.26 5.76 18.71
N LEU A 54 -8.26 5.65 17.83
CA LEU A 54 -7.35 4.52 17.91
C LEU A 54 -6.47 4.64 19.16
N ARG A 55 -6.19 3.53 19.84
CA ARG A 55 -5.35 3.51 21.05
C ARG A 55 -3.89 3.79 20.72
N GLY A 56 -3.31 4.86 21.28
CA GLY A 56 -1.88 5.18 21.11
C GLY A 56 -1.54 6.02 19.87
N TYR A 57 -2.53 6.65 19.24
CA TYR A 57 -2.33 7.46 18.05
C TYR A 57 -2.63 8.93 18.33
N LEU A 58 -1.74 9.81 17.87
CA LEU A 58 -1.86 11.25 18.06
C LEU A 58 -2.31 11.91 16.75
N PRO A 59 -3.46 12.62 16.73
CA PRO A 59 -3.82 13.43 15.58
C PRO A 59 -2.84 14.60 15.47
N ARG A 60 -2.13 14.69 14.35
CA ARG A 60 -1.27 15.82 14.01
C ARG A 60 -2.07 16.78 13.12
N THR A 61 -2.49 17.89 13.69
CA THR A 61 -3.20 18.93 12.93
C THR A 61 -2.23 19.95 12.37
N GLU A 62 -2.31 20.13 11.06
CA GLU A 62 -1.62 21.14 10.29
C GLU A 62 -2.64 22.18 9.84
N LYS A 63 -2.41 23.44 10.21
CA LYS A 63 -3.25 24.57 9.83
C LYS A 63 -2.54 25.37 8.75
N SER A 64 -3.21 25.57 7.63
CA SER A 64 -2.79 26.53 6.60
C SER A 64 -3.84 27.64 6.50
N PRO A 65 -3.48 28.82 5.97
CA PRO A 65 -4.41 29.96 5.85
C PRO A 65 -5.63 29.65 4.96
N SER A 66 -5.53 28.68 4.07
CA SER A 66 -6.59 28.27 3.14
C SER A 66 -7.28 26.95 3.52
N ARG A 67 -6.69 26.11 4.39
CA ARG A 67 -7.21 24.77 4.70
C ARG A 67 -6.74 24.29 6.07
N THR A 68 -7.52 23.45 6.74
CA THR A 68 -7.04 22.70 7.92
C THR A 68 -6.96 21.22 7.59
N VAL A 69 -5.82 20.60 7.86
CA VAL A 69 -5.58 19.18 7.60
C VAL A 69 -5.19 18.49 8.90
N SER A 70 -6.00 17.55 9.37
CA SER A 70 -5.64 16.73 10.53
C SER A 70 -5.23 15.34 10.07
N ARG A 71 -4.01 14.93 10.43
CA ARG A 71 -3.42 13.66 10.05
C ARG A 71 -3.37 12.73 11.26
N LEU A 72 -4.06 11.61 11.19
CA LEU A 72 -3.97 10.54 12.17
C LEU A 72 -2.93 9.53 11.67
N LYS A 73 -1.84 9.38 12.41
CA LYS A 73 -0.86 8.33 12.14
C LYS A 73 -1.52 6.97 12.32
N LEU A 74 -1.16 6.00 11.50
CA LEU A 74 -1.53 4.59 11.62
C LEU A 74 -0.22 3.78 11.77
N SER A 75 0.26 3.62 13.00
CA SER A 75 1.32 2.70 13.44
C SER A 75 0.78 1.50 14.23
N ALA A 76 1.23 0.27 13.94
CA ALA A 76 0.86 -0.93 14.71
C ALA A 76 -0.66 -1.24 14.75
N VAL A 77 -1.39 -0.87 13.69
CA VAL A 77 -2.82 -1.14 13.57
C VAL A 77 -3.11 -2.65 13.44
N THR A 78 -4.15 -3.15 14.06
CA THR A 78 -4.54 -4.57 14.02
C THR A 78 -5.82 -4.77 13.20
N PRO A 79 -6.11 -5.96 12.66
CA PRO A 79 -7.36 -6.21 11.93
C PRO A 79 -8.62 -5.82 12.70
N THR A 80 -8.59 -5.89 14.03
CA THR A 80 -9.66 -5.47 14.94
C THR A 80 -9.88 -3.95 14.99
N ASP A 81 -8.90 -3.15 14.55
CA ASP A 81 -9.05 -1.71 14.41
C ASP A 81 -9.75 -1.32 13.10
N SER A 82 -10.14 -2.30 12.26
CA SER A 82 -10.90 -2.04 11.05
C SER A 82 -12.30 -1.53 11.39
N GLY A 83 -12.80 -0.57 10.62
CA GLY A 83 -14.12 -0.02 10.85
C GLY A 83 -14.33 1.35 10.22
N ARG A 84 -15.44 1.99 10.61
CA ARG A 84 -15.78 3.33 10.14
C ARG A 84 -15.10 4.37 11.02
N TYR A 85 -14.21 5.14 10.42
CA TYR A 85 -13.58 6.30 11.04
C TYR A 85 -14.25 7.56 10.53
N SER A 86 -14.74 8.39 11.45
CA SER A 86 -15.38 9.66 11.13
C SER A 86 -14.58 10.81 11.70
N CYS A 87 -14.25 11.77 10.85
CA CYS A 87 -13.67 13.04 11.22
C CYS A 87 -14.77 14.08 11.35
N ARG A 88 -14.88 14.71 12.53
CA ARG A 88 -15.88 15.75 12.79
C ARG A 88 -15.24 17.00 13.40
N PRO A 89 -15.39 18.18 12.78
CA PRO A 89 -15.17 19.47 13.45
C PRO A 89 -16.24 19.74 14.52
N ASP A 90 -15.91 20.58 15.50
CA ASP A 90 -16.80 21.04 16.58
C ASP A 90 -18.08 21.71 16.04
N THR A 91 -17.98 22.38 14.89
CA THR A 91 -19.06 23.11 14.22
C THR A 91 -19.07 22.75 12.74
N GLY A 92 -20.10 22.00 12.30
CA GLY A 92 -20.35 21.70 10.89
C GLY A 92 -20.67 20.23 10.57
N GLY A 93 -20.45 19.86 9.31
CA GLY A 93 -20.65 18.50 8.81
C GLY A 93 -19.57 17.51 9.29
N PHE A 94 -19.61 16.28 8.78
CA PHE A 94 -18.60 15.26 9.06
C PHE A 94 -18.17 14.55 7.77
N ALA A 95 -16.99 13.93 7.80
CA ALA A 95 -16.56 13.02 6.74
C ALA A 95 -16.21 11.67 7.35
N SER A 96 -16.60 10.59 6.68
CA SER A 96 -16.34 9.22 7.12
C SER A 96 -15.52 8.46 6.09
N ILE A 97 -14.69 7.55 6.56
CA ILE A 97 -13.89 6.63 5.77
C ILE A 97 -13.92 5.26 6.43
N ILE A 98 -14.07 4.21 5.62
CA ILE A 98 -13.97 2.83 6.08
C ILE A 98 -12.50 2.42 6.00
N LEU A 99 -11.89 2.15 7.15
CA LEU A 99 -10.54 1.62 7.24
C LEU A 99 -10.62 0.09 7.28
N HIS A 100 -9.95 -0.55 6.33
CA HIS A 100 -9.77 -1.99 6.28
C HIS A 100 -8.30 -2.33 6.48
N ILE A 101 -7.97 -2.99 7.58
CA ILE A 101 -6.59 -3.36 7.89
C ILE A 101 -6.36 -4.79 7.43
N GLN A 102 -5.51 -4.94 6.42
CA GLN A 102 -5.06 -6.25 5.98
C GLN A 102 -3.98 -6.76 6.93
N ALA A 103 -4.08 -8.05 7.29
CA ALA A 103 -2.94 -8.75 7.83
C ALA A 103 -1.85 -8.74 6.76
N ASP A 104 -0.63 -8.34 7.12
CA ASP A 104 0.53 -8.54 6.26
C ASP A 104 0.53 -10.01 5.84
N GLN A 105 0.20 -10.27 4.58
CA GLN A 105 0.48 -11.56 4.00
C GLN A 105 2.00 -11.65 4.01
N PRO A 106 2.61 -12.70 4.60
CA PRO A 106 3.98 -12.99 4.25
C PRO A 106 3.96 -13.10 2.73
N ARG A 107 4.58 -12.14 2.03
CA ARG A 107 4.77 -12.25 0.59
C ARG A 107 5.36 -13.64 0.42
N ALA A 108 4.58 -14.57 -0.13
CA ALA A 108 5.10 -15.84 -0.53
C ALA A 108 6.33 -15.47 -1.34
N ALA A 109 7.50 -15.92 -0.89
CA ALA A 109 8.71 -15.77 -1.67
C ALA A 109 8.30 -16.21 -3.07
N VAL A 110 8.27 -15.26 -4.01
CA VAL A 110 8.08 -15.60 -5.40
C VAL A 110 9.19 -16.60 -5.62
N GLN A 111 8.81 -17.87 -5.70
CA GLN A 111 9.67 -18.88 -6.25
C GLN A 111 9.85 -18.38 -7.68
N GLN A 112 10.88 -17.55 -7.88
CA GLN A 112 11.66 -17.65 -9.08
C GLN A 112 12.16 -19.08 -9.00
N SER A 113 11.32 -19.99 -9.50
CA SER A 113 11.66 -21.34 -9.86
C SER A 113 13.07 -21.22 -10.38
N GLY A 114 14.00 -21.82 -9.61
CA GLY A 114 15.36 -21.96 -10.06
C GLY A 114 15.25 -22.40 -11.51
N HIS A 115 15.87 -21.63 -12.39
CA HIS A 115 16.11 -22.11 -13.73
C HIS A 115 17.08 -23.28 -13.57
N ASN A 116 16.55 -24.42 -13.11
CA ASN A 116 17.05 -25.71 -13.53
C ASN A 116 16.87 -25.62 -15.03
N ALA A 117 17.97 -25.29 -15.71
CA ALA A 117 18.10 -25.53 -17.11
C ALA A 117 17.57 -26.94 -17.31
N SER A 118 16.36 -27.02 -17.88
CA SER A 118 15.84 -28.27 -18.39
C SER A 118 16.80 -28.61 -19.51
N LEU A 119 17.86 -29.35 -19.15
CA LEU A 119 18.65 -30.12 -20.08
C LEU A 119 17.67 -31.15 -20.61
N SER A 120 16.91 -30.70 -21.60
CA SER A 120 15.99 -31.53 -22.36
C SER A 120 16.80 -32.78 -22.75
N PRO A 121 16.39 -33.99 -22.32
CA PRO A 121 17.19 -35.20 -22.53
C PRO A 121 17.42 -35.49 -24.01
N SER A 122 16.59 -34.90 -24.88
CA SER A 122 16.76 -34.91 -26.33
C SER A 122 17.99 -34.14 -26.83
N SER A 123 18.43 -33.09 -26.13
CA SER A 123 19.60 -32.29 -26.51
C SER A 123 20.92 -32.96 -26.08
N SER A 124 20.95 -33.64 -24.93
CA SER A 124 22.13 -34.39 -24.47
C SER A 124 22.40 -35.63 -25.32
N LEU A 125 21.36 -36.35 -25.74
CA LEU A 125 21.47 -37.47 -26.68
C LEU A 125 22.02 -37.04 -28.05
N ARG A 126 21.56 -35.90 -28.59
CA ARG A 126 22.06 -35.38 -29.86
C ARG A 126 23.53 -34.96 -29.78
N LEU A 127 23.93 -34.30 -28.69
CA LEU A 127 25.33 -33.89 -28.49
C LEU A 127 26.25 -35.11 -28.31
N ALA A 128 25.80 -36.12 -27.55
CA ALA A 128 26.55 -37.36 -27.36
C ALA A 128 26.72 -38.15 -28.68
N LEU A 129 25.71 -38.18 -29.54
CA LEU A 129 25.79 -38.80 -30.86
C LEU A 129 26.77 -38.06 -31.78
N LEU A 130 26.69 -36.71 -31.81
CA LEU A 130 27.61 -35.88 -32.59
C LEU A 130 29.07 -36.07 -32.15
N LEU A 131 29.33 -36.09 -30.85
CA LEU A 131 30.67 -36.35 -30.30
C LEU A 131 31.21 -37.73 -30.68
N ARG A 132 30.35 -38.76 -30.67
CA ARG A 132 30.76 -40.11 -31.09
C ARG A 132 31.09 -40.20 -32.58
N VAL A 133 30.29 -39.55 -33.44
CA VAL A 133 30.55 -39.52 -34.89
C VAL A 133 31.84 -38.77 -35.19
N LEU A 134 32.07 -37.63 -34.52
CA LEU A 134 33.29 -36.84 -34.66
C LEU A 134 34.53 -37.65 -34.26
N ALA A 135 34.48 -38.34 -33.11
CA ALA A 135 35.58 -39.18 -32.65
C ALA A 135 35.88 -40.33 -33.64
N TYR A 136 34.86 -40.95 -34.22
CA TYR A 136 35.03 -41.99 -35.22
C TYR A 136 35.71 -41.46 -36.50
N LEU A 137 35.27 -40.30 -36.99
CA LEU A 137 35.87 -39.67 -38.16
C LEU A 137 37.33 -39.29 -37.90
N LEU A 138 37.65 -38.73 -36.73
CA LEU A 138 39.04 -38.38 -36.39
C LEU A 138 39.96 -39.60 -36.36
N VAL A 139 39.50 -40.72 -35.80
CA VAL A 139 40.25 -41.99 -35.79
C VAL A 139 40.41 -42.53 -37.21
N HIS A 140 39.40 -42.42 -38.06
CA HIS A 140 39.46 -42.91 -39.43
C HIS A 140 40.30 -42.01 -40.34
N THR A 141 40.37 -40.70 -40.09
CA THR A 141 41.25 -39.78 -40.82
C THR A 141 42.71 -39.86 -40.39
N HIS A 142 42.98 -40.40 -39.20
CA HIS A 142 44.33 -40.54 -38.64
C HIS A 142 44.91 -41.96 -38.82
N ARG A 143 44.18 -42.86 -39.47
CA ARG A 143 44.62 -44.23 -39.76
C ARG A 143 44.78 -44.40 -41.27
#